data_AF-A0AAU8KGZ8-F1
#
_entry.id   AF-A0AAU8KGZ8-F1
#
_cell.length_a   1.000
_cell.length_b   1.000
_cell.length_c   1.000
_cell.angle_alpha   90.00
_cell.angle_beta   90.00
_cell.angle_gamma   90.00
#
_symmetry.space_group_name_H-M   'P 1'
#
loop_
_entity.id
_entity.type
_entity.pdbx_description
1 polymer ?
#
loop_
_entity_poly.entity_id
_entity_poly.type
_entity_poly.pdbx_seq_one_letter_code
_entity_poly.pdbx_strand_id
1 'polypeptide(L)'
;MTDIDTRTHTPAPPSPSAELRAALGEAGLNARVTAPDADAQNPVRVTLLSPTDARQLARLIRTGTKRTLKAARTLREICEGYRIDLPGLRVEQGRITLGPIRIDDAARLARLLDAVPQATEQPSTTADAATVKAFLAHAFPQATGGGTLSVSVRENAPGLLDLGSIDARTARRLIRALQF
;
A
#
# COMPACT_ATOMS: atom_id res chain seq x y z
N MET A 1 50.21 -1.51 -19.01
CA MET A 1 49.62 -2.76 -18.48
C MET A 1 49.40 -2.55 -17.01
N THR A 2 48.25 -2.00 -16.63
CA THR A 2 47.91 -1.66 -15.24
C THR A 2 46.65 -2.43 -14.89
N ASP A 3 46.85 -3.43 -14.06
CA ASP A 3 45.86 -4.33 -13.49
C ASP A 3 45.03 -3.53 -12.46
N ILE A 4 43.73 -3.38 -12.71
CA ILE A 4 42.81 -2.72 -11.77
C ILE A 4 42.15 -3.82 -10.95
N ASP A 5 42.74 -4.03 -9.78
CA ASP A 5 42.31 -4.88 -8.70
C ASP A 5 40.84 -4.54 -8.34
N THR A 6 39.91 -5.35 -8.85
CA THR A 6 38.47 -5.16 -8.65
C THR A 6 38.11 -5.70 -7.26
N ARG A 7 38.37 -4.91 -6.23
CA ARG A 7 37.91 -5.23 -4.86
C ARG A 7 36.39 -5.18 -4.82
N THR A 8 35.78 -6.36 -4.79
CA THR A 8 34.36 -6.55 -4.48
C THR A 8 34.08 -5.95 -3.10
N HIS A 9 33.58 -4.71 -3.09
CA HIS A 9 33.25 -4.00 -1.87
C HIS A 9 31.96 -4.60 -1.30
N THR A 10 32.07 -5.59 -0.43
CA THR A 10 30.92 -6.10 0.33
C THR A 10 30.41 -4.94 1.20
N PRO A 11 29.16 -4.47 1.03
CA PRO A 11 28.63 -3.40 1.86
C PRO A 11 28.57 -3.85 3.32
N ALA A 12 29.04 -3.00 4.23
CA ALA A 12 28.98 -3.26 5.66
C ALA A 12 27.52 -3.54 6.09
N PRO A 13 27.28 -4.46 7.04
CA PRO A 13 25.94 -4.73 7.50
C PRO A 13 25.32 -3.45 8.09
N PRO A 14 24.03 -3.18 7.82
CA PRO A 14 23.38 -1.97 8.29
C PRO A 14 23.42 -1.91 9.83
N SER A 15 23.61 -0.70 10.37
CA SER A 15 23.59 -0.51 11.82
C SER A 15 22.23 -0.93 12.40
N PRO A 16 22.16 -1.38 13.66
CA PRO A 16 20.90 -1.75 14.31
C PRO A 16 19.82 -0.65 14.25
N SER A 17 20.24 0.61 14.30
CA SER A 17 19.35 1.78 14.16
C SER A 17 18.84 1.96 12.73
N ALA A 18 19.67 1.74 11.72
CA ALA A 18 19.25 1.73 10.32
C ALA A 18 18.29 0.57 10.04
N GLU A 19 18.55 -0.60 10.63
CA GLU A 19 17.70 -1.78 10.50
C GLU A 19 16.31 -1.56 11.12
N LEU A 20 16.24 -1.00 12.32
CA LEU A 20 14.98 -0.66 12.97
C LEU A 20 14.22 0.44 12.20
N ARG A 21 14.92 1.48 11.74
CA ARG A 21 14.31 2.54 10.91
C ARG A 21 13.73 1.99 9.61
N ALA A 22 14.46 1.08 8.95
CA ALA A 22 13.97 0.40 7.76
C ALA A 22 12.73 -0.44 8.05
N ALA A 23 12.73 -1.24 9.12
CA ALA A 23 11.57 -2.05 9.51
C ALA A 23 10.33 -1.18 9.83
N LEU A 24 10.53 -0.05 10.52
CA LEU A 24 9.47 0.92 10.80
C LEU A 24 8.93 1.55 9.51
N GLY A 25 9.82 1.97 8.61
CA GLY A 25 9.45 2.51 7.29
C GLY A 25 8.70 1.51 6.42
N GLU A 26 9.17 0.25 6.37
CA GLU A 26 8.49 -0.86 5.69
C GLU A 26 7.08 -1.09 6.25
N ALA A 27 6.91 -0.99 7.57
CA ALA A 27 5.62 -1.11 8.24
C ALA A 27 4.71 0.13 8.08
N GLY A 28 5.22 1.19 7.45
CA GLY A 28 4.57 2.50 7.37
C GLY A 28 4.29 3.11 8.74
N LEU A 29 5.19 2.85 9.69
CA LEU A 29 5.22 3.48 10.99
C LEU A 29 6.14 4.71 10.88
N ASN A 30 5.54 5.89 10.91
CA ASN A 30 6.26 7.17 10.91
C ASN A 30 6.93 7.41 12.27
N ALA A 31 7.96 6.63 12.56
CA ALA A 31 8.85 6.88 13.69
C ALA A 31 9.81 8.02 13.31
N ARG A 32 9.32 9.26 13.36
CA ARG A 32 10.21 10.43 13.36
C ARG A 32 11.10 10.34 14.60
N VAL A 33 12.37 9.99 14.40
CA VAL A 33 13.43 10.17 15.40
C VAL A 33 13.87 11.64 15.33
N THR A 34 12.98 12.55 15.70
CA THR A 34 13.30 13.99 15.85
C THR A 34 12.65 14.50 17.12
N ALA A 35 13.29 15.51 17.70
CA ALA A 35 12.91 16.19 18.95
C ALA A 35 11.40 16.52 19.00
N PRO A 36 10.80 16.54 20.20
CA PRO A 36 9.35 16.63 20.37
C PRO A 36 8.77 17.84 19.64
N ASP A 37 7.92 17.61 18.64
CA ASP A 37 6.93 18.62 18.22
C ASP A 37 5.90 18.74 19.35
N ALA A 38 5.65 19.98 19.76
CA ALA A 38 4.80 20.32 20.92
C ALA A 38 3.30 20.01 20.73
N ASP A 39 2.87 19.66 19.50
CA ASP A 39 1.45 19.55 19.13
C ASP A 39 0.95 18.11 18.90
N ALA A 40 1.76 17.08 19.11
CA ALA A 40 1.25 15.72 19.16
C ALA A 40 0.69 15.45 20.57
N GLN A 41 -0.63 15.34 20.74
CA GLN A 41 -1.22 14.90 22.01
C GLN A 41 -0.64 13.52 22.38
N ASN A 42 0.30 13.50 23.33
CA ASN A 42 0.90 12.34 23.99
C ASN A 42 1.84 11.45 23.13
N PRO A 43 3.05 11.92 22.75
CA PRO A 43 4.01 11.10 22.03
C PRO A 43 4.59 10.00 22.93
N VAL A 44 4.52 8.73 22.49
CA VAL A 44 5.19 7.61 23.17
C VAL A 44 6.68 7.66 22.85
N ARG A 45 7.50 7.97 23.86
CA ARG A 45 8.96 7.95 23.72
C ARG A 45 9.49 6.54 23.95
N VAL A 46 10.19 6.01 22.97
CA VAL A 46 11.05 4.85 23.18
C VAL A 46 12.38 5.38 23.71
N THR A 47 12.76 4.96 24.92
CA THR A 47 14.06 5.29 25.53
C THR A 47 15.23 4.71 24.70
N LEU A 48 16.47 4.93 25.15
CA LEU A 48 17.65 4.31 24.53
C LEU A 48 17.46 2.79 24.47
N LEU A 49 17.27 2.27 23.25
CA LEU A 49 17.23 0.85 22.99
C LEU A 49 18.66 0.30 22.91
N SER A 50 18.88 -0.86 23.53
CA SER A 50 20.11 -1.61 23.25
C SER A 50 20.15 -2.03 21.78
N PRO A 51 21.34 -2.25 21.19
CA PRO A 51 21.47 -2.79 19.84
C PRO A 51 20.71 -4.11 19.63
N THR A 52 20.65 -4.95 20.66
CA THR A 52 19.95 -6.24 20.63
C THR A 52 18.44 -6.03 20.57
N ASP A 53 17.89 -5.16 21.41
CA ASP A 53 16.45 -4.88 21.45
C ASP A 53 15.99 -4.20 20.16
N ALA A 54 16.79 -3.29 19.61
CA ALA A 54 16.50 -2.66 18.32
C ALA A 54 16.37 -3.71 17.19
N ARG A 55 17.26 -4.71 17.16
CA ARG A 55 17.18 -5.82 16.19
C ARG A 55 15.97 -6.73 16.46
N GLN A 56 15.68 -7.04 17.71
CA GLN A 56 14.51 -7.85 18.06
C GLN A 56 13.21 -7.15 17.67
N LEU A 57 13.08 -5.85 17.95
CA LEU A 57 11.94 -5.04 17.51
C LEU A 57 11.83 -5.00 15.98
N ALA A 58 12.93 -4.79 15.27
CA ALA A 58 12.94 -4.84 13.81
C ALA A 58 12.44 -6.20 13.28
N ARG A 59 12.90 -7.30 13.89
CA ARG A 59 12.46 -8.66 13.56
C ARG A 59 10.97 -8.87 13.84
N LEU A 60 10.47 -8.40 14.98
CA LEU A 60 9.06 -8.51 15.35
C LEU A 60 8.18 -7.72 14.38
N ILE A 61 8.57 -6.49 14.04
CA ILE A 61 7.88 -5.66 13.06
C ILE A 61 7.81 -6.37 11.71
N ARG A 62 8.95 -6.80 11.16
CA ARG A 62 8.99 -7.52 9.88
C ARG A 62 8.18 -8.80 9.91
N THR A 63 8.22 -9.55 11.01
CA THR A 63 7.46 -10.80 11.14
C THR A 63 5.95 -10.52 11.19
N GLY A 64 5.54 -9.50 11.95
CA GLY A 64 4.15 -9.08 12.06
C GLY A 64 3.58 -8.50 10.76
N THR A 65 4.37 -7.72 10.02
CA THR A 65 3.93 -7.07 8.77
C THR A 65 4.18 -7.90 7.52
N LYS A 66 4.93 -9.01 7.60
CA LYS A 66 5.29 -9.88 6.47
C LYS A 66 4.11 -10.20 5.55
N ARG A 67 2.97 -10.56 6.14
CA ARG A 67 1.78 -10.94 5.37
C ARG A 67 1.14 -9.74 4.66
N THR A 68 1.08 -8.58 5.33
CA THR A 68 0.55 -7.34 4.76
C THR A 68 1.45 -6.83 3.64
N LEU A 69 2.76 -6.84 3.83
CA LEU A 69 3.73 -6.45 2.80
C LEU A 69 3.69 -7.37 1.59
N LYS A 70 3.58 -8.68 1.81
CA LYS A 70 3.40 -9.64 0.70
C LYS A 70 2.12 -9.34 -0.08
N ALA A 71 1.01 -9.10 0.62
CA ALA A 71 -0.26 -8.77 -0.04
C ALA A 71 -0.18 -7.45 -0.83
N ALA A 72 0.45 -6.40 -0.26
CA ALA A 72 0.66 -5.14 -0.96
C ALA A 72 1.49 -5.32 -2.24
N ARG A 73 2.59 -6.09 -2.16
CA ARG A 73 3.42 -6.41 -3.33
C ARG A 73 2.64 -7.17 -4.39
N THR A 74 1.92 -8.22 -4.01
CA THR A 74 1.11 -9.01 -4.96
C THR A 74 0.00 -8.19 -5.58
N LEU A 75 -0.67 -7.30 -4.82
CA LEU A 75 -1.66 -6.38 -5.39
C LEU A 75 -1.03 -5.45 -6.43
N ARG A 76 0.15 -4.91 -6.15
CA ARG A 76 0.87 -4.07 -7.12
C ARG A 76 1.18 -4.83 -8.40
N GLU A 77 1.76 -6.02 -8.30
CA GLU A 77 2.09 -6.87 -9.45
C GLU A 77 0.86 -7.19 -10.31
N ILE A 78 -0.28 -7.48 -9.67
CA ILE A 78 -1.55 -7.74 -10.37
C ILE A 78 -2.05 -6.48 -11.07
N CYS A 79 -2.12 -5.36 -10.36
CA CYS A 79 -2.59 -4.09 -10.95
C CYS A 79 -1.72 -3.64 -12.11
N GLU A 80 -0.39 -3.77 -12.00
CA GLU A 80 0.55 -3.53 -13.10
C GLU A 80 0.26 -4.43 -14.31
N GLY A 81 -0.04 -5.72 -14.08
CA GLY A 81 -0.45 -6.67 -15.12
C GLY A 81 -1.70 -6.23 -15.89
N TYR A 82 -2.65 -5.58 -15.21
CA TYR A 82 -3.86 -5.01 -15.82
C TYR A 82 -3.69 -3.56 -16.29
N ARG A 83 -2.45 -3.02 -16.26
CA ARG A 83 -2.14 -1.62 -16.60
C ARG A 83 -2.91 -0.60 -15.76
N ILE A 84 -3.14 -0.92 -14.48
CA ILE A 84 -3.74 -0.05 -13.48
C ILE A 84 -2.60 0.50 -12.63
N ASP A 85 -2.32 1.80 -12.74
CA ASP A 85 -1.28 2.44 -11.93
C ASP A 85 -1.81 2.79 -10.53
N LEU A 86 -1.07 2.39 -9.50
CA LEU A 86 -1.36 2.65 -8.09
C LEU A 86 -0.13 3.26 -7.43
N PRO A 87 0.22 4.52 -7.76
CA PRO A 87 1.44 5.16 -7.28
C PRO A 87 1.42 5.37 -5.76
N GLY A 88 0.23 5.42 -5.17
CA GLY A 88 0.02 5.56 -3.73
C GLY A 88 0.10 4.28 -2.92
N LEU A 89 0.16 3.10 -3.56
CA LEU A 89 0.00 1.82 -2.88
C LEU A 89 1.16 1.56 -1.92
N ARG A 90 0.87 1.49 -0.63
CA ARG A 90 1.86 1.22 0.41
C ARG A 90 1.22 0.63 1.67
N VAL A 91 2.05 0.08 2.54
CA VAL A 91 1.60 -0.33 3.87
C VAL A 91 1.74 0.87 4.80
N GLU A 92 0.65 1.25 5.47
CA GLU A 92 0.64 2.26 6.54
C GLU A 92 -0.08 1.71 7.75
N GLN A 93 0.58 1.79 8.92
CA GLN A 93 -0.01 1.38 10.20
C GLN A 93 -0.61 -0.04 10.17
N GLY A 94 0.05 -0.96 9.47
CA GLY A 94 -0.39 -2.36 9.33
C GLY A 94 -1.56 -2.59 8.36
N ARG A 95 -2.04 -1.54 7.67
CA ARG A 95 -3.06 -1.59 6.62
C ARG A 95 -2.43 -1.30 5.26
N ILE A 96 -3.13 -1.64 4.18
CA ILE A 96 -2.70 -1.35 2.80
C ILE A 96 -3.48 -0.14 2.33
N THR A 97 -2.79 0.98 2.20
CA THR A 97 -3.33 2.20 1.59
C THR A 97 -3.18 2.08 0.10
N LEU A 98 -4.28 2.23 -0.65
CA LEU A 98 -4.25 2.21 -2.11
C LEU A 98 -3.87 3.60 -2.67
N GLY A 99 -4.32 4.66 -2.01
CA GLY A 99 -3.92 6.04 -2.27
C GLY A 99 -4.53 6.61 -3.57
N PRO A 100 -3.92 7.68 -4.11
CA PRO A 100 -4.44 8.33 -5.30
C PRO A 100 -4.34 7.42 -6.53
N ILE A 101 -5.39 7.43 -7.34
CA ILE A 101 -5.51 6.71 -8.62
C ILE A 101 -6.16 7.61 -9.67
N ARG A 102 -5.80 7.45 -10.94
CA ARG A 102 -6.47 8.12 -12.04
C ARG A 102 -7.90 7.58 -12.21
N ILE A 103 -8.84 8.44 -12.58
CA ILE A 103 -10.24 8.03 -12.78
C ILE A 103 -10.35 6.89 -13.81
N ASP A 104 -9.59 6.95 -14.90
CA ASP A 104 -9.58 5.89 -15.92
C ASP A 104 -9.15 4.53 -15.36
N ASP A 105 -8.13 4.52 -14.49
CA ASP A 105 -7.57 3.31 -13.89
C ASP A 105 -8.47 2.78 -12.77
N ALA A 106 -9.14 3.68 -12.03
CA ALA A 106 -10.21 3.32 -11.11
C ALA A 106 -11.42 2.71 -11.82
N ALA A 107 -11.78 3.23 -13.00
CA ALA A 107 -12.83 2.66 -13.84
C ALA A 107 -12.44 1.29 -14.41
N ARG A 108 -11.16 1.08 -14.75
CA ARG A 108 -10.64 -0.25 -15.11
C ARG A 108 -10.71 -1.20 -13.92
N LEU A 109 -10.30 -0.76 -12.73
CA LEU A 109 -10.37 -1.56 -11.50
C LEU A 109 -11.80 -1.96 -11.18
N ALA A 110 -12.75 -1.01 -11.22
CA ALA A 110 -14.17 -1.30 -11.01
C ALA A 110 -14.68 -2.36 -11.98
N ARG A 111 -14.39 -2.22 -13.28
CA ARG A 111 -14.77 -3.21 -14.30
C ARG A 111 -14.14 -4.57 -14.06
N LEU A 112 -12.90 -4.63 -13.63
CA LEU A 112 -12.22 -5.89 -13.33
C LEU A 112 -12.84 -6.60 -12.12
N LEU A 113 -13.31 -5.83 -11.12
CA LEU A 113 -14.02 -6.37 -9.96
C LEU A 113 -15.45 -6.80 -10.29
N ASP A 114 -16.10 -6.11 -11.22
CA ASP A 114 -17.48 -6.37 -11.69
C ASP A 114 -17.54 -7.43 -12.79
N ALA A 115 -16.41 -7.75 -13.45
CA ALA A 115 -16.29 -8.84 -14.42
C ALA A 115 -16.42 -10.25 -13.80
N VAL A 116 -16.58 -10.33 -12.47
CA VAL A 116 -17.14 -11.48 -11.77
C VAL A 116 -18.65 -11.52 -12.09
N PRO A 117 -19.15 -12.55 -12.77
CA PRO A 117 -20.08 -12.40 -13.90
C PRO A 117 -21.43 -11.78 -13.53
N GLN A 118 -21.69 -10.58 -14.05
CA GLN A 118 -22.99 -10.22 -14.61
C GLN A 118 -22.76 -9.53 -15.96
N ALA A 119 -23.35 -10.10 -17.00
CA ALA A 119 -23.42 -9.50 -18.32
C ALA A 119 -24.24 -8.21 -18.26
N THR A 120 -23.70 -7.07 -18.70
CA THR A 120 -24.26 -6.22 -19.77
C THR A 120 -23.57 -4.85 -19.82
N GLU A 121 -23.39 -4.41 -21.08
CA GLU A 121 -23.29 -3.02 -21.55
C GLU A 121 -22.15 -2.13 -21.06
N GLN A 122 -21.23 -1.84 -21.99
CA GLN A 122 -20.26 -0.75 -21.90
C GLN A 122 -20.94 0.60 -22.19
N PRO A 123 -20.87 1.60 -21.29
CA PRO A 123 -20.97 2.99 -21.67
C PRO A 123 -19.58 3.48 -22.06
N SER A 124 -19.41 3.81 -23.34
CA SER A 124 -18.32 4.63 -23.84
C SER A 124 -18.66 6.11 -23.63
N THR A 125 -18.37 6.61 -22.43
CA THR A 125 -18.29 8.04 -22.12
C THR A 125 -17.20 8.20 -21.06
N THR A 126 -16.41 9.27 -21.15
CA THR A 126 -15.42 9.66 -20.13
C THR A 126 -16.01 9.45 -18.74
N ALA A 127 -15.48 8.49 -18.00
CA ALA A 127 -16.07 8.07 -16.74
C ALA A 127 -15.96 9.24 -15.75
N ASP A 128 -17.09 9.76 -15.28
CA ASP A 128 -17.10 10.78 -14.26
C ASP A 128 -16.71 10.19 -12.89
N ALA A 129 -16.07 10.99 -12.05
CA ALA A 129 -15.58 10.60 -10.74
C ALA A 129 -16.70 10.02 -9.85
N ALA A 130 -17.90 10.61 -9.91
CA ALA A 130 -19.05 10.15 -9.14
C ALA A 130 -19.53 8.76 -9.60
N THR A 131 -19.57 8.53 -10.91
CA THR A 131 -19.95 7.25 -11.49
C THR A 131 -18.95 6.15 -11.12
N VAL A 132 -17.64 6.42 -11.26
CA VAL A 132 -16.60 5.44 -10.90
C VAL A 132 -16.62 5.13 -9.40
N LYS A 133 -16.85 6.14 -8.56
CA LYS A 133 -17.03 5.94 -7.11
C LYS A 133 -18.23 5.03 -6.81
N ALA A 134 -19.36 5.22 -7.49
CA ALA A 134 -20.53 4.36 -7.32
C ALA A 134 -20.26 2.92 -7.75
N PHE A 135 -19.58 2.71 -8.89
CA PHE A 135 -19.20 1.37 -9.34
C PHE A 135 -18.24 0.69 -8.37
N LEU A 136 -17.23 1.39 -7.85
CA LEU A 136 -16.34 0.84 -6.83
C LEU A 136 -17.08 0.50 -5.53
N ALA A 137 -18.03 1.34 -5.10
CA ALA A 137 -18.85 1.07 -3.92
C ALA A 137 -19.74 -0.17 -4.10
N HIS A 138 -20.15 -0.49 -5.33
CA HIS A 138 -20.92 -1.69 -5.66
C HIS A 138 -20.05 -2.94 -5.79
N ALA A 139 -19.03 -2.90 -6.66
CA ALA A 139 -18.24 -4.07 -7.03
C ALA A 139 -17.27 -4.52 -5.93
N PHE A 140 -16.70 -3.57 -5.16
CA PHE A 140 -15.66 -3.89 -4.17
C PHE A 140 -16.16 -4.82 -3.04
N PRO A 141 -17.33 -4.57 -2.40
CA PRO A 141 -17.86 -5.49 -1.41
C PRO A 141 -18.17 -6.87 -1.99
N GLN A 142 -18.65 -6.94 -3.23
CA GLN A 142 -18.94 -8.22 -3.88
C GLN A 142 -17.67 -9.04 -4.12
N ALA A 143 -16.65 -8.42 -4.72
CA ALA A 143 -15.36 -9.05 -4.96
C ALA A 143 -14.62 -9.46 -3.67
N THR A 144 -14.82 -8.71 -2.58
CA THR A 144 -14.12 -8.95 -1.30
C THR A 144 -14.97 -9.63 -0.23
N GLY A 145 -16.19 -10.08 -0.56
CA GLY A 145 -17.10 -10.75 0.37
C GLY A 145 -17.45 -9.89 1.60
N GLY A 146 -17.87 -8.64 1.35
CA GLY A 146 -18.32 -7.66 2.35
C GLY A 146 -17.25 -6.67 2.82
N GLY A 147 -16.10 -6.58 2.15
CA GLY A 147 -15.09 -5.56 2.46
C GLY A 147 -15.57 -4.16 2.08
N THR A 148 -15.05 -3.14 2.76
CA THR A 148 -15.35 -1.74 2.48
C THR A 148 -14.13 -1.02 1.92
N LEU A 149 -14.38 -0.12 0.97
CA LEU A 149 -13.37 0.77 0.41
C LEU A 149 -13.89 2.20 0.46
N SER A 150 -13.18 3.06 1.19
CA SER A 150 -13.45 4.50 1.16
C SER A 150 -12.94 5.08 -0.15
N VAL A 151 -13.78 5.86 -0.83
CA VAL A 151 -13.43 6.55 -2.08
C VAL A 151 -13.85 8.01 -1.95
N SER A 152 -12.89 8.91 -2.13
CA SER A 152 -13.13 10.36 -2.16
C SER A 152 -12.60 10.97 -3.44
N VAL A 153 -13.26 12.04 -3.89
CA VAL A 153 -12.80 12.85 -5.01
C VAL A 153 -11.81 13.87 -4.46
N ARG A 154 -10.68 14.06 -5.13
CA ARG A 154 -9.69 15.04 -4.71
C ARG A 154 -10.08 16.40 -5.27
N GLU A 155 -10.57 17.31 -4.42
CA GLU A 155 -11.06 18.64 -4.83
C GLU A 155 -10.00 19.44 -5.61
N ASN A 156 -8.73 19.32 -5.21
CA ASN A 156 -7.61 20.03 -5.84
C ASN A 156 -7.00 19.28 -7.05
N ALA A 157 -7.52 18.11 -7.42
CA ALA A 157 -7.03 17.32 -8.55
C ALA A 157 -8.19 16.48 -9.14
N PRO A 158 -9.08 17.10 -9.95
CA PRO A 158 -10.32 16.47 -10.41
C PRO A 158 -10.14 15.24 -11.31
N GLY A 159 -8.91 14.95 -11.78
CA GLY A 159 -8.57 13.73 -12.51
C GLY A 159 -8.20 12.52 -11.62
N LEU A 160 -8.19 12.69 -10.30
CA LEU A 160 -7.77 11.67 -9.33
C LEU A 160 -8.86 11.36 -8.31
N LEU A 161 -8.99 10.07 -8.01
CA LEU A 161 -9.71 9.57 -6.84
C LEU A 161 -8.70 9.19 -5.77
N ASP A 162 -9.06 9.34 -4.50
CA ASP A 162 -8.28 8.82 -3.39
C ASP A 162 -8.97 7.55 -2.86
N LEU A 163 -8.24 6.44 -2.95
CA LEU A 163 -8.67 5.14 -2.44
C LEU A 163 -8.11 4.96 -1.03
N GLY A 164 -9.00 4.66 -0.10
CA GLY A 164 -8.67 4.49 1.31
C GLY A 164 -7.80 3.27 1.61
N SER A 165 -7.72 2.96 2.91
CA SER A 165 -6.90 1.86 3.40
C SER A 165 -7.73 0.61 3.70
N ILE A 166 -7.24 -0.54 3.27
CA ILE A 166 -7.86 -1.85 3.49
C ILE A 166 -7.00 -2.71 4.41
N ASP A 167 -7.62 -3.60 5.17
CA ASP A 167 -6.88 -4.55 6.01
C ASP A 167 -6.29 -5.71 5.17
N ALA A 168 -5.37 -6.47 5.77
CA ALA A 168 -4.70 -7.59 5.09
C ALA A 168 -5.63 -8.78 4.75
N ARG A 169 -6.78 -8.93 5.40
CA ARG A 169 -7.78 -9.95 5.05
C ARG A 169 -8.54 -9.52 3.80
N THR A 170 -9.01 -8.27 3.76
CA THR A 170 -9.69 -7.67 2.61
C THR A 170 -8.78 -7.65 1.38
N ALA A 171 -7.52 -7.25 1.53
CA ALA A 171 -6.53 -7.29 0.45
C ALA A 171 -6.31 -8.70 -0.12
N ARG A 172 -6.27 -9.73 0.72
CA ARG A 172 -6.16 -11.12 0.24
C ARG A 172 -7.37 -11.60 -0.54
N ARG A 173 -8.57 -11.16 -0.14
CA ARG A 173 -9.79 -11.47 -0.90
C ARG A 173 -9.81 -10.73 -2.24
N LEU A 174 -9.38 -9.47 -2.24
CA LEU A 174 -9.19 -8.69 -3.46
C LEU A 174 -8.20 -9.36 -4.42
N ILE A 175 -7.02 -9.77 -3.95
CA ILE A 175 -6.04 -10.53 -4.76
C ILE A 175 -6.70 -11.74 -5.41
N ARG A 176 -7.47 -12.52 -4.64
CA ARG A 176 -8.15 -13.70 -5.20
C ARG A 176 -9.14 -13.31 -6.28
N ALA A 177 -9.95 -12.27 -6.08
CA ALA A 177 -10.92 -11.81 -7.07
C ALA A 177 -10.24 -11.34 -8.37
N LEU A 178 -9.04 -10.76 -8.28
CA LEU A 178 -8.29 -10.23 -9.42
C LEU A 178 -7.39 -11.26 -10.13
N GLN A 179 -7.27 -12.50 -9.63
CA GLN A 179 -6.44 -13.55 -10.24
C GLN A 179 -7.21 -14.46 -11.20
N PHE A 180 -8.49 -14.16 -11.45
CA PHE A 180 -9.37 -14.91 -12.35
C PHE A 180 -9.48 -14.26 -13.72
#